data_AF-A0A1Y3QYI2-F1
#
_entry.id   AF-A0A1Y3QYI2-F1
#
_cell.length_a   1.000
_cell.length_b   1.000
_cell.length_c   1.000
_cell.angle_alpha   90.00
_cell.angle_beta   90.00
_cell.angle_gamma   90.00
#
_symmetry.space_group_name_H-M   'P 1'
#
loop_
_entity.id
_entity.type
_entity.pdbx_description
1 polymer ?
#
loop_
_entity_poly.entity_id
_entity_poly.type
_entity_poly.pdbx_seq_one_letter_code
_entity_poly.pdbx_strand_id
1 'polypeptide(L)'
;MPKDSTKWTYKVFSSPLRWDNADGEFLVDLLKRQAKQQTVYPLSEKDTKKIKASKIRIISGKETIVSVPDDDAIEKKDQPQTEQRESIKVQAKLAKIGEIFGFKIWLPKADRSRVAEFWHPKENTLLEELPIIFDETTLKTIKNIDVLWIQRRSIVRAFEVEGTTSIYSGILRMADLLSLQPMLDIKIHIVASEERRDAVLEQITRPVFAVMERGPLADICSYISYSSIDEILKEKRLSYMTDDILKEFEEWSQE
;
A
#
# COMPACT_ATOMS: atom_id res chain seq x y z
N MET A 1 30.59 -25.27 -24.72
CA MET A 1 31.20 -24.80 -23.46
C MET A 1 30.82 -25.74 -22.32
N PRO A 2 31.57 -25.80 -21.19
CA PRO A 2 31.14 -26.51 -19.99
C PRO A 2 29.78 -26.00 -19.50
N LYS A 3 28.98 -26.88 -18.90
CA LYS A 3 27.59 -26.61 -18.48
C LYS A 3 27.49 -25.43 -17.50
N ASP A 4 28.52 -25.20 -16.69
CA ASP A 4 28.57 -24.14 -15.67
C ASP A 4 29.41 -22.92 -16.08
N SER A 5 29.75 -22.80 -17.38
CA SER A 5 30.57 -21.69 -17.84
C SER A 5 29.74 -20.41 -17.97
N THR A 6 30.13 -19.34 -17.27
CA THR A 6 29.52 -18.01 -17.39
C THR A 6 29.98 -17.24 -18.64
N LYS A 7 30.87 -17.80 -19.47
CA LYS A 7 31.44 -17.12 -20.64
C LYS A 7 30.42 -16.81 -21.75
N TRP A 8 29.23 -17.43 -21.72
CA TRP A 8 28.17 -17.15 -22.70
C TRP A 8 27.55 -15.78 -22.49
N THR A 9 27.56 -15.25 -21.25
CA THR A 9 26.93 -13.97 -20.91
C THR A 9 27.54 -12.82 -21.69
N TYR A 10 28.84 -12.86 -21.96
CA TYR A 10 29.54 -11.85 -22.75
C TYR A 10 28.96 -11.72 -24.18
N LYS A 11 28.46 -12.81 -24.78
CA LYS A 11 27.86 -12.75 -26.12
C LYS A 11 26.51 -12.02 -26.15
N VAL A 12 25.82 -11.91 -25.00
CA VAL A 12 24.47 -11.32 -24.88
C VAL A 12 24.49 -9.93 -24.24
N PHE A 13 25.35 -9.71 -23.25
CA PHE A 13 25.36 -8.49 -22.42
C PHE A 13 26.46 -7.49 -22.77
N SER A 14 27.29 -7.75 -23.79
CA SER A 14 28.29 -6.79 -24.27
C SER A 14 27.81 -6.02 -25.50
N SER A 15 28.60 -5.04 -25.95
CA SER A 15 28.32 -4.33 -27.20
C SER A 15 28.19 -5.31 -28.37
N PRO A 16 27.31 -5.05 -29.35
CA PRO A 16 27.07 -5.97 -30.45
C PRO A 16 28.36 -6.35 -31.17
N LEU A 17 28.76 -7.60 -31.01
CA LEU A 17 29.87 -8.20 -31.73
C LEU A 17 29.30 -9.05 -32.86
N ARG A 18 30.07 -9.21 -33.94
CA ARG A 18 29.72 -10.17 -34.98
C ARG A 18 29.82 -11.59 -34.41
N TRP A 19 28.77 -12.39 -34.61
CA TRP A 19 28.77 -13.81 -34.26
C TRP A 19 29.24 -14.64 -35.44
N ASP A 20 29.69 -15.86 -35.16
CA ASP A 20 30.09 -16.81 -36.20
C ASP A 20 28.86 -17.20 -37.03
N ASN A 21 29.02 -17.32 -38.35
CA ASN A 21 27.89 -17.53 -39.26
C ASN A 21 27.11 -18.82 -38.91
N ALA A 22 27.81 -19.88 -38.48
CA ALA A 22 27.17 -21.14 -38.09
C ALA A 22 26.26 -21.00 -36.86
N ASP A 23 26.71 -20.25 -35.84
CA ASP A 23 25.90 -19.97 -34.64
C ASP A 23 24.71 -19.07 -34.97
N GLY A 24 24.91 -18.10 -35.88
CA GLY A 24 23.85 -17.24 -36.39
C GLY A 24 22.76 -18.01 -37.14
N GLU A 25 23.15 -18.89 -38.06
CA GLU A 25 22.23 -19.77 -38.79
C GLU A 25 21.45 -20.68 -37.84
N PHE A 26 22.12 -21.27 -36.85
CA PHE A 26 21.48 -22.09 -35.82
C PHE A 26 20.43 -21.32 -35.03
N LEU A 27 20.74 -20.10 -34.54
CA LEU A 27 19.78 -19.29 -33.80
C LEU A 27 18.58 -18.85 -34.66
N VAL A 28 18.83 -18.48 -35.91
CA VAL A 28 17.76 -18.08 -36.84
C VAL A 28 16.81 -19.24 -37.11
N ASP A 29 17.34 -20.44 -37.33
CA ASP A 29 16.53 -21.65 -37.50
C ASP A 29 15.75 -22.00 -36.21
N LEU A 30 16.39 -21.89 -35.04
CA LEU A 30 15.74 -22.10 -33.75
C LEU A 30 14.57 -21.12 -33.51
N LEU A 31 14.77 -19.83 -33.78
CA LEU A 31 13.72 -18.81 -33.66
C LEU A 31 12.57 -19.04 -34.65
N LYS A 32 12.87 -19.43 -35.89
CA LYS A 32 11.85 -19.78 -36.90
C LYS A 32 11.03 -21.01 -36.48
N ARG A 33 11.65 -22.00 -35.83
CA ARG A 33 10.94 -23.16 -35.27
C ARG A 33 10.07 -22.75 -34.09
N GLN A 34 10.60 -21.95 -33.16
CA GLN A 34 9.86 -21.46 -32.00
C GLN A 34 8.64 -20.60 -32.40
N ALA A 35 8.73 -19.84 -33.49
CA ALA A 35 7.61 -19.09 -34.04
C ALA A 35 6.46 -19.99 -34.54
N LYS A 36 6.75 -21.24 -34.94
CA LYS A 36 5.77 -22.22 -35.40
C LYS A 36 5.27 -23.14 -34.27
N GLN A 37 6.14 -23.47 -33.33
CA GLN A 37 5.85 -24.28 -32.14
C GLN A 37 6.36 -23.56 -30.91
N GLN A 38 5.45 -22.90 -30.20
CA GLN A 38 5.77 -22.19 -28.97
C GLN A 38 5.94 -23.18 -27.81
N THR A 39 7.13 -23.23 -27.24
CA THR A 39 7.37 -23.92 -25.97
C THR A 39 7.11 -22.94 -24.83
N VAL A 40 6.20 -23.28 -23.93
CA VAL A 40 5.94 -22.51 -22.71
C VAL A 40 7.02 -22.84 -21.68
N TYR A 41 7.73 -21.83 -21.21
CA TYR A 41 8.68 -21.93 -20.10
C TYR A 41 8.04 -21.32 -18.85
N PRO A 42 7.35 -22.11 -18.01
CA PRO A 42 6.71 -21.58 -16.81
C PRO A 42 7.77 -21.03 -15.86
N LEU A 43 7.49 -19.84 -15.32
CA LEU A 43 8.34 -19.24 -14.30
C LEU A 43 8.30 -20.12 -13.05
N SER A 44 9.47 -20.39 -12.46
CA SER A 44 9.50 -21.00 -11.13
C SER A 44 9.03 -19.99 -10.08
N GLU A 45 8.62 -20.45 -8.89
CA GLU A 45 8.28 -19.55 -7.78
C GLU A 45 9.41 -18.56 -7.45
N LYS A 46 10.68 -18.98 -7.62
CA LYS A 46 11.85 -18.11 -7.42
C LYS A 46 11.97 -17.03 -8.49
N ASP A 47 11.64 -17.34 -9.75
CA ASP A 47 11.69 -16.38 -10.85
C ASP A 47 10.57 -15.35 -10.72
N THR A 48 9.37 -15.81 -10.34
CA THR A 48 8.23 -14.93 -10.04
C THR A 48 8.55 -13.96 -8.91
N LYS A 49 9.17 -14.42 -7.80
CA LYS A 49 9.61 -13.55 -6.70
C LYS A 49 10.67 -12.53 -7.13
N LYS A 50 11.62 -12.91 -7.98
CA LYS A 50 12.65 -11.99 -8.51
C LYS A 50 12.09 -10.92 -9.44
N ILE A 51 11.07 -11.25 -10.23
CA ILE A 51 10.39 -10.30 -11.14
C ILE A 51 9.53 -9.31 -10.35
N LYS A 52 8.90 -9.76 -9.26
CA LYS A 52 8.08 -8.91 -8.38
C LYS A 52 8.90 -7.91 -7.57
N ALA A 53 10.18 -8.19 -7.33
CA ALA A 53 11.03 -7.32 -6.53
C ALA A 53 11.45 -6.07 -7.31
N SER A 54 11.12 -4.89 -6.79
CA SER A 54 11.44 -3.61 -7.43
C SER A 54 12.82 -3.14 -6.99
N LYS A 55 13.59 -2.55 -7.91
CA LYS A 55 14.85 -1.87 -7.57
C LYS A 55 14.54 -0.43 -7.18
N ILE A 56 14.89 -0.05 -5.95
CA ILE A 56 14.74 1.33 -5.46
C ILE A 56 16.14 1.90 -5.21
N ARG A 57 16.36 3.15 -5.59
CA ARG A 57 17.57 3.90 -5.23
C ARG A 57 17.36 4.53 -3.85
N ILE A 58 18.15 4.10 -2.87
CA ILE A 58 18.17 4.74 -1.56
C ILE A 58 18.97 6.06 -1.67
N ILE A 59 18.66 7.03 -0.80
CA ILE A 59 19.30 8.36 -0.70
C ILE A 59 20.84 8.29 -0.61
N SER A 60 21.42 7.17 -0.14
CA SER A 60 22.88 6.94 -0.14
C SER A 60 23.49 6.62 -1.52
N GLY A 61 22.68 6.58 -2.58
CA GLY A 61 23.10 6.23 -3.94
C GLY A 61 23.26 4.72 -4.19
N LYS A 62 23.00 3.87 -3.20
CA LYS A 62 22.96 2.41 -3.37
C LYS A 62 21.60 1.94 -3.86
N GLU A 63 21.61 1.15 -4.93
CA GLU A 63 20.43 0.42 -5.42
C GLU A 63 20.22 -0.84 -4.56
N THR A 64 19.02 -0.97 -4.00
CA THR A 64 18.60 -2.17 -3.24
C THR A 64 17.34 -2.76 -3.85
N ILE A 65 17.24 -4.09 -3.77
CA ILE A 65 16.07 -4.84 -4.21
C ILE A 65 15.12 -4.89 -3.02
N VAL A 66 13.93 -4.32 -3.17
CA VAL A 66 12.88 -4.33 -2.15
C VAL A 66 11.73 -5.20 -2.64
N SER A 67 11.30 -6.13 -1.79
CA SER A 67 10.10 -6.93 -2.02
C SER A 67 9.00 -6.33 -1.15
N VAL A 68 7.95 -5.81 -1.79
CA VAL A 68 6.69 -5.52 -1.10
C VAL A 68 6.06 -6.89 -0.76
N PRO A 69 5.67 -7.16 0.50
CA PRO A 69 4.93 -8.37 0.81
C PRO A 69 3.62 -8.39 0.01
N ASP A 70 3.41 -9.44 -0.80
CA ASP A 70 2.11 -9.67 -1.42
C ASP A 70 1.11 -10.07 -0.33
N ASP A 71 0.03 -9.32 -0.25
CA ASP A 71 -1.08 -9.49 0.69
C ASP A 71 -1.86 -10.80 0.46
N ASP A 72 -1.65 -11.47 -0.69
CA ASP A 72 -2.34 -12.73 -1.02
C ASP A 72 -1.82 -13.94 -0.22
N ALA A 73 -0.69 -13.81 0.48
CA ALA A 73 -0.03 -14.94 1.15
C ALA A 73 -0.26 -14.99 2.68
N ILE A 74 -0.81 -13.94 3.28
CA ILE A 74 -1.29 -14.01 4.66
C ILE A 74 -2.75 -14.44 4.54
N GLU A 75 -2.96 -15.74 4.72
CA GLU A 75 -4.28 -16.38 4.75
C GLU A 75 -5.34 -15.41 5.31
N LYS A 76 -6.37 -15.15 4.51
CA LYS A 76 -7.70 -14.82 5.04
C LYS A 76 -8.09 -15.98 5.95
N LYS A 77 -7.58 -16.03 7.17
CA LYS A 77 -8.21 -16.80 8.24
C LYS A 77 -9.63 -16.30 8.27
N ASP A 78 -10.59 -17.23 8.17
CA ASP A 78 -12.03 -16.97 8.25
C ASP A 78 -12.33 -16.06 9.44
N GLN A 79 -12.30 -14.75 9.22
CA GLN A 79 -12.76 -13.80 10.19
C GLN A 79 -14.28 -13.77 10.12
N PRO A 80 -14.97 -13.51 11.26
CA PRO A 80 -16.41 -13.44 11.28
C PRO A 80 -16.92 -12.43 10.25
N GLN A 81 -17.92 -12.81 9.43
CA GLN A 81 -18.58 -11.88 8.49
C GLN A 81 -19.03 -10.56 9.15
N THR A 82 -19.31 -10.62 10.46
CA THR A 82 -19.64 -9.46 11.29
C THR A 82 -18.50 -8.43 11.36
N GLU A 83 -17.25 -8.85 11.59
CA GLU A 83 -16.09 -7.96 11.69
C GLU A 83 -15.78 -7.29 10.35
N GLN A 84 -15.92 -8.04 9.25
CA GLN A 84 -15.77 -7.49 7.89
C GLN A 84 -16.84 -6.44 7.57
N ARG A 85 -18.07 -6.65 8.04
CA ARG A 85 -19.15 -5.68 7.83
C ARG A 85 -18.95 -4.44 8.69
N GLU A 86 -18.35 -4.58 9.86
CA GLU A 86 -18.06 -3.47 10.75
C GLU A 86 -16.95 -2.57 10.21
N SER A 87 -15.83 -3.13 9.73
CA SER A 87 -14.76 -2.32 9.11
C SER A 87 -15.27 -1.51 7.93
N ILE A 88 -16.09 -2.09 7.06
CA ILE A 88 -16.70 -1.36 5.92
C ILE A 88 -17.61 -0.22 6.39
N LYS A 89 -18.37 -0.40 7.47
CA LYS A 89 -19.17 0.69 8.04
C LYS A 89 -18.28 1.80 8.57
N VAL A 90 -17.17 1.47 9.22
CA VAL A 90 -16.20 2.45 9.73
C VAL A 90 -15.54 3.21 8.58
N GLN A 91 -15.12 2.53 7.51
CA GLN A 91 -14.63 3.19 6.29
C GLN A 91 -15.66 4.17 5.72
N ALA A 92 -16.94 3.78 5.67
CA ALA A 92 -18.03 4.66 5.22
C ALA A 92 -18.24 5.88 6.13
N LYS A 93 -18.11 5.71 7.45
CA LYS A 93 -18.17 6.81 8.44
C LYS A 93 -17.01 7.78 8.24
N LEU A 94 -15.79 7.29 8.09
CA LEU A 94 -14.59 8.10 7.81
C LEU A 94 -14.73 8.88 6.50
N ALA A 95 -15.24 8.24 5.44
CA ALA A 95 -15.51 8.90 4.17
C ALA A 95 -16.54 10.03 4.32
N LYS A 96 -17.61 9.78 5.09
CA LYS A 96 -18.63 10.79 5.41
C LYS A 96 -18.06 11.97 6.20
N ILE A 97 -17.24 11.72 7.22
CA ILE A 97 -16.58 12.78 8.01
C ILE A 97 -15.68 13.62 7.10
N GLY A 98 -14.84 12.97 6.28
CA GLY A 98 -13.95 13.68 5.37
C GLY A 98 -14.72 14.53 4.34
N GLU A 99 -15.84 14.03 3.83
CA GLU A 99 -16.73 14.82 2.96
C GLU A 99 -17.30 16.05 3.68
N ILE A 100 -17.71 15.92 4.94
CA ILE A 100 -18.23 17.04 5.75
C ILE A 100 -17.16 18.13 5.91
N PHE A 101 -15.90 17.73 6.12
CA PHE A 101 -14.77 18.67 6.18
C PHE A 101 -14.31 19.20 4.81
N GLY A 102 -14.94 18.78 3.71
CA GLY A 102 -14.66 19.27 2.37
C GLY A 102 -13.45 18.61 1.69
N PHE A 103 -13.00 17.45 2.18
CA PHE A 103 -11.97 16.67 1.51
C PHE A 103 -12.53 15.86 0.34
N LYS A 104 -11.64 15.55 -0.59
CA LYS A 104 -11.85 14.49 -1.57
C LYS A 104 -11.49 13.17 -0.94
N ILE A 105 -12.29 12.15 -1.19
CA ILE A 105 -12.10 10.82 -0.61
C ILE A 105 -11.56 9.90 -1.68
N TRP A 106 -10.55 9.11 -1.33
CA TRP A 106 -10.18 7.96 -2.12
C TRP A 106 -10.40 6.69 -1.28
N LEU A 107 -10.84 5.63 -1.97
CA LEU A 107 -11.08 4.29 -1.42
C LEU A 107 -10.53 3.21 -2.39
N PRO A 108 -10.04 2.06 -1.88
CA PRO A 108 -9.68 0.91 -2.70
C PRO A 108 -10.83 0.48 -3.61
N LYS A 109 -10.50 0.10 -4.85
CA LYS A 109 -11.52 -0.35 -5.82
C LYS A 109 -12.34 -1.54 -5.29
N ALA A 110 -11.73 -2.43 -4.52
CA ALA A 110 -12.37 -3.60 -3.93
C ALA A 110 -13.40 -3.28 -2.83
N ASP A 111 -13.33 -2.08 -2.25
CA ASP A 111 -14.12 -1.69 -1.09
C ASP A 111 -15.20 -0.69 -1.46
N ARG A 112 -15.02 0.08 -2.54
CA ARG A 112 -15.97 1.09 -3.03
C ARG A 112 -17.42 0.61 -3.11
N SER A 113 -17.68 -0.57 -3.67
CA SER A 113 -19.06 -1.07 -3.82
C SER A 113 -19.73 -1.35 -2.48
N ARG A 114 -18.97 -1.90 -1.52
CA ARG A 114 -19.47 -2.22 -0.17
C ARG A 114 -19.63 -0.97 0.68
N VAL A 115 -18.69 -0.02 0.59
CA VAL A 115 -18.78 1.27 1.27
C VAL A 115 -19.95 2.10 0.75
N ALA A 116 -20.24 2.03 -0.55
CA ALA A 116 -21.36 2.73 -1.18
C ALA A 116 -22.75 2.29 -0.64
N GLU A 117 -22.85 1.13 0.00
CA GLU A 117 -24.09 0.71 0.69
C GLU A 117 -24.41 1.57 1.91
N PHE A 118 -23.40 2.19 2.54
CA PHE A 118 -23.54 2.95 3.78
C PHE A 118 -23.25 4.45 3.61
N TRP A 119 -22.45 4.84 2.62
CA TRP A 119 -22.14 6.24 2.33
C TRP A 119 -22.32 6.54 0.84
N HIS A 120 -23.11 7.58 0.57
CA HIS A 120 -23.39 8.05 -0.78
C HIS A 120 -22.61 9.36 -1.01
N PRO A 121 -21.52 9.34 -1.81
CA PRO A 121 -20.72 10.52 -2.04
C PRO A 121 -21.52 11.60 -2.77
N LYS A 122 -21.31 12.86 -2.40
CA LYS A 122 -21.67 14.00 -3.24
C LYS A 122 -20.86 13.97 -4.54
N GLU A 123 -21.34 14.70 -5.53
CA GLU A 123 -20.70 14.79 -6.83
C GLU A 123 -19.23 15.23 -6.69
N ASN A 124 -18.34 14.52 -7.39
CA ASN A 124 -16.90 14.72 -7.35
C ASN A 124 -16.23 14.51 -5.98
N THR A 125 -16.89 14.02 -4.93
CA THR A 125 -16.23 13.76 -3.63
C THR A 125 -15.31 12.55 -3.70
N LEU A 126 -15.82 11.43 -4.21
CA LEU A 126 -15.06 10.18 -4.38
C LEU A 126 -14.19 10.28 -5.63
N LEU A 127 -12.88 10.07 -5.47
CA LEU A 127 -11.92 10.12 -6.57
C LEU A 127 -11.81 8.77 -7.27
N GLU A 128 -11.89 8.80 -8.59
CA GLU A 128 -11.63 7.62 -9.42
C GLU A 128 -10.15 7.25 -9.43
N GLU A 129 -9.29 8.27 -9.51
CA GLU A 129 -7.83 8.13 -9.54
C GLU A 129 -7.17 9.06 -8.52
N LEU A 130 -6.07 8.59 -7.93
CA LEU A 130 -5.27 9.42 -7.03
C LEU A 130 -4.58 10.53 -7.83
N PRO A 131 -4.66 11.80 -7.41
CA PRO A 131 -4.12 12.93 -8.15
C PRO A 131 -2.58 13.07 -7.98
N ILE A 132 -1.87 11.96 -7.77
CA ILE A 132 -0.45 11.95 -7.41
C ILE A 132 0.31 11.08 -8.40
N ILE A 133 1.43 11.61 -8.87
CA ILE A 133 2.33 10.93 -9.82
C ILE A 133 3.33 10.13 -8.96
N PHE A 134 3.09 8.84 -8.80
CA PHE A 134 4.03 7.90 -8.18
C PHE A 134 4.51 6.88 -9.21
N ASP A 135 5.58 6.14 -8.90
CA ASP A 135 5.90 4.91 -9.61
C ASP A 135 4.83 3.83 -9.36
N GLU A 136 4.71 2.86 -10.27
CA GLU A 136 3.63 1.86 -10.24
C GLU A 136 3.63 0.98 -8.98
N THR A 137 4.80 0.70 -8.40
CA THR A 137 4.92 -0.16 -7.21
C THR A 137 4.40 0.58 -5.98
N THR A 138 4.83 1.82 -5.78
CA THR A 138 4.34 2.72 -4.72
C THR A 138 2.83 2.94 -4.81
N LEU A 139 2.31 3.16 -6.03
CA LEU A 139 0.88 3.34 -6.26
C LEU A 139 0.07 2.11 -5.84
N LYS A 140 0.60 0.89 -5.95
CA LYS A 140 -0.13 -0.32 -5.53
C LYS A 140 -0.34 -0.38 -4.03
N THR A 141 0.69 -0.10 -3.23
CA THR A 141 0.58 -0.10 -1.77
C THR A 141 -0.39 0.99 -1.30
N ILE A 142 -0.22 2.22 -1.79
CA ILE A 142 -1.08 3.35 -1.41
C ILE A 142 -2.54 3.11 -1.84
N LYS A 143 -2.75 2.44 -2.99
CA LYS A 143 -4.09 2.06 -3.49
C LYS A 143 -4.80 0.99 -2.66
N ASN A 144 -4.15 0.43 -1.65
CA ASN A 144 -4.75 -0.55 -0.76
C ASN A 144 -4.97 -0.01 0.66
N ILE A 145 -4.60 1.24 0.93
CA ILE A 145 -4.97 1.92 2.18
C ILE A 145 -6.50 2.03 2.24
N ASP A 146 -7.14 1.93 3.39
CA ASP A 146 -8.62 1.86 3.42
C ASP A 146 -9.30 3.19 3.08
N VAL A 147 -8.86 4.29 3.67
CA VAL A 147 -9.43 5.63 3.40
C VAL A 147 -8.33 6.68 3.33
N LEU A 148 -8.34 7.48 2.26
CA LEU A 148 -7.47 8.66 2.13
C LEU A 148 -8.30 9.94 2.03
N TRP A 149 -7.93 10.95 2.82
CA TRP A 149 -8.45 12.31 2.70
C TRP A 149 -7.49 13.17 1.91
N ILE A 150 -8.00 13.75 0.83
CA ILE A 150 -7.19 14.47 -0.16
C ILE A 150 -7.68 15.90 -0.25
N GLN A 151 -6.74 16.84 -0.15
CA GLN A 151 -6.97 18.25 -0.39
C GLN A 151 -6.11 18.71 -1.56
N ARG A 152 -6.77 19.20 -2.61
CA ARG A 152 -6.13 19.58 -3.89
C ARG A 152 -5.41 18.38 -4.53
N ARG A 153 -4.09 18.25 -4.32
CA ARG A 153 -3.25 17.18 -4.87
C ARG A 153 -2.41 16.48 -3.80
N SER A 154 -2.74 16.69 -2.52
CA SER A 154 -1.99 16.16 -1.39
C SER A 154 -2.89 15.32 -0.49
N ILE A 155 -2.35 14.22 0.02
CA ILE A 155 -2.96 13.44 1.09
C ILE A 155 -2.79 14.25 2.38
N VAL A 156 -3.89 14.46 3.11
CA VAL A 156 -3.91 15.14 4.41
C VAL A 156 -3.89 14.13 5.53
N ARG A 157 -4.77 13.12 5.42
CA ARG A 157 -4.89 12.02 6.38
C ARG A 157 -5.02 10.68 5.66
N ALA A 158 -4.41 9.64 6.23
CA ALA A 158 -4.58 8.27 5.81
C ALA A 158 -5.10 7.43 6.98
N PHE A 159 -6.09 6.58 6.71
CA PHE A 159 -6.69 5.71 7.69
C PHE A 159 -6.62 4.27 7.21
N GLU A 160 -6.05 3.42 8.05
CA GLU A 160 -6.15 1.98 7.93
C GLU A 160 -7.20 1.48 8.91
N VAL A 161 -8.19 0.73 8.44
CA VAL A 161 -9.31 0.23 9.23
C VAL A 161 -9.13 -1.26 9.49
N GLU A 162 -8.70 -1.58 10.71
CA GLU A 162 -8.41 -2.94 11.14
C GLU A 162 -9.69 -3.71 11.49
N GLY A 163 -10.21 -4.42 10.48
CA GLY A 163 -11.13 -5.55 10.67
C GLY A 163 -10.49 -6.83 10.16
N THR A 164 -10.57 -7.02 8.83
CA THR A 164 -10.17 -8.23 8.10
C THR A 164 -8.70 -8.38 7.76
N THR A 165 -7.95 -7.29 7.79
CA THR A 165 -6.52 -7.27 7.50
C THR A 165 -5.71 -7.59 8.75
N SER A 166 -4.43 -7.93 8.57
CA SER A 166 -3.52 -8.04 9.71
C SER A 166 -3.03 -6.65 10.10
N ILE A 167 -3.03 -6.35 11.40
CA ILE A 167 -2.51 -5.09 11.97
C ILE A 167 -1.12 -4.77 11.39
N TYR A 168 -0.30 -5.82 11.21
CA TYR A 168 1.04 -5.68 10.66
C TYR A 168 1.07 -5.27 9.19
N SER A 169 0.18 -5.82 8.35
CA SER A 169 0.09 -5.40 6.94
C SER A 169 -0.37 -3.95 6.81
N GLY A 170 -1.33 -3.53 7.63
CA GLY A 170 -1.82 -2.16 7.62
C GLY A 170 -0.76 -1.15 8.00
N ILE A 171 -0.01 -1.44 9.08
CA ILE A 171 1.14 -0.67 9.51
C ILE A 171 2.21 -0.57 8.41
N LEU A 172 2.49 -1.67 7.69
CA LEU A 172 3.50 -1.65 6.63
C LEU A 172 3.09 -0.74 5.46
N ARG A 173 1.80 -0.70 5.10
CA ARG A 173 1.29 0.22 4.07
C ARG A 173 1.48 1.68 4.47
N MET A 174 1.30 2.00 5.76
CA MET A 174 1.57 3.34 6.31
C MET A 174 3.07 3.67 6.27
N ALA A 175 3.93 2.72 6.66
CA ALA A 175 5.38 2.90 6.64
C ALA A 175 5.92 3.13 5.22
N ASP A 176 5.37 2.40 4.23
CA ASP A 176 5.69 2.58 2.82
C ASP A 176 5.27 3.99 2.34
N LEU A 177 4.05 4.45 2.68
CA LEU A 177 3.57 5.80 2.34
C LEU A 177 4.53 6.88 2.86
N LEU A 178 4.95 6.78 4.13
CA LEU A 178 5.86 7.74 4.75
C LEU A 178 7.27 7.73 4.15
N SER A 179 7.79 6.54 3.84
CA SER A 179 9.13 6.38 3.26
C SER A 179 9.23 6.99 1.86
N LEU A 180 8.11 7.06 1.13
CA LEU A 180 8.09 7.49 -0.27
C LEU A 180 7.82 8.99 -0.43
N GLN A 181 7.32 9.66 0.62
CA GLN A 181 7.01 11.10 0.61
C GLN A 181 7.48 11.78 1.91
N PRO A 182 8.80 11.85 2.17
CA PRO A 182 9.31 12.42 3.43
C PRO A 182 9.00 13.91 3.62
N MET A 183 8.60 14.62 2.56
CA MET A 183 8.26 16.05 2.59
C MET A 183 6.77 16.33 2.82
N LEU A 184 5.89 15.33 2.76
CA LEU A 184 4.45 15.53 2.99
C LEU A 184 4.12 15.31 4.46
N ASP A 185 3.44 16.28 5.06
CA ASP A 185 2.94 16.17 6.42
C ASP A 185 1.60 15.40 6.44
N ILE A 186 1.68 14.10 6.22
CA ILE A 186 0.52 13.19 6.25
C ILE A 186 0.33 12.70 7.67
N LYS A 187 -0.84 12.95 8.24
CA LYS A 187 -1.27 12.35 9.51
C LYS A 187 -1.81 10.94 9.23
N ILE A 188 -1.24 9.92 9.86
CA ILE A 188 -1.60 8.53 9.63
C ILE A 188 -2.24 7.92 10.88
N HIS A 189 -3.27 7.09 10.67
CA HIS A 189 -4.08 6.55 11.75
C HIS A 189 -4.39 5.09 11.51
N ILE A 190 -4.24 4.28 12.56
CA ILE A 190 -4.83 2.95 12.63
C ILE A 190 -6.16 3.07 13.36
N VAL A 191 -7.23 2.67 12.70
CA VAL A 191 -8.59 2.71 13.22
C VAL A 191 -9.03 1.28 13.50
N ALA A 192 -9.24 0.91 14.76
CA ALA A 192 -9.62 -0.45 15.14
C ALA A 192 -10.62 -0.45 16.31
N SER A 193 -11.15 -1.63 16.62
CA SER A 193 -11.94 -1.79 17.84
C SER A 193 -11.06 -1.60 19.09
N GLU A 194 -11.71 -1.30 20.20
CA GLU A 194 -11.08 -1.04 21.50
C GLU A 194 -10.32 -2.28 22.00
N GLU A 195 -10.81 -3.48 21.70
CA GLU A 195 -10.14 -4.74 22.08
C GLU A 195 -8.80 -4.94 21.36
N ARG A 196 -8.60 -4.28 20.20
CA ARG A 196 -7.36 -4.38 19.42
C ARG A 196 -6.38 -3.25 19.72
N ARG A 197 -6.76 -2.29 20.58
CA ARG A 197 -5.95 -1.12 20.95
C ARG A 197 -4.52 -1.49 21.34
N ASP A 198 -4.38 -2.33 22.37
CA ASP A 198 -3.05 -2.67 22.91
C ASP A 198 -2.19 -3.41 21.87
N ALA A 199 -2.81 -4.28 21.07
CA ALA A 199 -2.13 -4.96 19.97
C ALA A 199 -1.64 -3.99 18.89
N VAL A 200 -2.41 -2.95 18.57
CA VAL A 200 -1.99 -1.91 17.62
C VAL A 200 -0.80 -1.12 18.17
N LEU A 201 -0.89 -0.63 19.42
CA LEU A 201 0.18 0.14 20.05
C LEU A 201 1.48 -0.68 20.20
N GLU A 202 1.38 -1.97 20.56
CA GLU A 202 2.52 -2.88 20.61
C GLU A 202 3.16 -3.09 19.23
N GLN A 203 2.37 -3.23 18.16
CA GLN A 203 2.93 -3.40 16.81
C GLN A 203 3.61 -2.13 16.30
N ILE A 204 3.07 -0.95 16.59
CA ILE A 204 3.63 0.34 16.16
C ILE A 204 4.97 0.63 16.86
N THR A 205 5.16 0.18 18.11
CA THR A 205 6.40 0.37 18.88
C THR A 205 7.51 -0.62 18.57
N ARG A 206 7.31 -1.51 17.60
CA ARG A 206 8.33 -2.52 17.27
C ARG A 206 9.64 -1.84 16.83
N PRO A 207 10.80 -2.37 17.24
CA PRO A 207 12.10 -1.76 16.94
C PRO A 207 12.38 -1.50 15.46
N VAL A 208 11.79 -2.30 14.56
CA VAL A 208 11.91 -2.12 13.10
C VAL A 208 11.34 -0.78 12.62
N PHE A 209 10.37 -0.22 13.36
CA PHE A 209 9.73 1.05 13.05
C PHE A 209 10.30 2.23 13.84
N ALA A 210 11.31 2.01 14.69
CA ALA A 210 11.93 3.07 15.47
C ALA A 210 12.90 3.94 14.65
N VAL A 211 13.36 3.45 13.49
CA VAL A 211 14.37 4.10 12.64
C VAL A 211 13.77 4.38 11.27
N MET A 212 12.88 5.36 11.20
CA MET A 212 12.37 5.92 9.93
C MET A 212 12.84 7.37 9.76
N GLU A 213 12.83 7.88 8.53
CA GLU A 213 13.34 9.23 8.22
C GLU A 213 12.63 10.35 9.00
N ARG A 214 11.31 10.21 9.27
CA ARG A 214 10.51 11.18 10.04
C ARG A 214 10.48 10.91 11.55
N GLY A 215 11.24 9.93 12.04
CA GLY A 215 11.21 9.48 13.43
C GLY A 215 10.48 8.15 13.62
N PRO A 216 10.37 7.65 14.87
CA PRO A 216 9.68 6.41 15.18
C PRO A 216 8.22 6.43 14.69
N LEU A 217 7.71 5.29 14.18
CA LEU A 217 6.31 5.19 13.77
C LEU A 217 5.34 5.51 14.92
N ALA A 218 5.73 5.20 16.15
CA ALA A 218 4.98 5.52 17.37
C ALA A 218 4.70 7.02 17.58
N ASP A 219 5.46 7.89 16.92
CA ASP A 219 5.38 9.34 17.11
C ASP A 219 4.60 10.01 15.96
N ILE A 220 4.29 9.25 14.91
CA ILE A 220 3.66 9.74 13.67
C ILE A 220 2.37 9.00 13.33
N CYS A 221 2.14 7.82 13.91
CA CYS A 221 0.94 7.02 13.74
C CYS A 221 0.15 6.94 15.05
N SER A 222 -1.07 7.46 15.02
CA SER A 222 -1.98 7.36 16.16
C SER A 222 -2.93 6.17 16.00
N TYR A 223 -3.49 5.74 17.12
CA TYR A 223 -4.66 4.88 17.20
C TYR A 223 -5.93 5.72 17.31
N ILE A 224 -7.02 5.29 16.68
CA ILE A 224 -8.37 5.84 16.89
C ILE A 224 -9.36 4.69 17.02
N SER A 225 -10.20 4.72 18.05
CA SER A 225 -11.18 3.66 18.26
C SER A 225 -12.41 3.77 17.34
N TYR A 226 -13.12 2.66 17.12
CA TYR A 226 -14.39 2.67 16.41
C TYR A 226 -15.45 3.54 17.10
N SER A 227 -15.51 3.51 18.43
CA SER A 227 -16.45 4.36 19.18
C SER A 227 -16.16 5.86 19.01
N SER A 228 -14.88 6.24 18.92
CA SER A 228 -14.48 7.62 18.64
C SER A 228 -15.00 8.13 17.29
N ILE A 229 -14.93 7.30 16.24
CA ILE A 229 -15.49 7.65 14.93
C ILE A 229 -17.00 7.86 15.00
N ASP A 230 -17.69 7.05 15.81
CA ASP A 230 -19.12 7.21 16.06
C ASP A 230 -19.47 8.47 16.86
N GLU A 231 -18.62 8.86 17.80
CA GLU A 231 -18.79 10.07 18.59
C GLU A 231 -18.62 11.32 17.73
N ILE A 232 -17.58 11.36 16.88
CA ILE A 232 -17.35 12.47 15.94
C ILE A 232 -18.57 12.69 15.05
N LEU A 233 -19.20 11.63 14.54
CA LEU A 233 -20.39 11.74 13.69
C LEU A 233 -21.66 12.20 14.44
N LYS A 234 -21.71 12.04 15.76
CA LYS A 234 -22.83 12.52 16.59
C LYS A 234 -22.71 14.00 16.93
N GLU A 235 -21.53 14.61 16.72
CA GLU A 235 -21.31 16.03 16.99
C GLU A 235 -22.19 16.89 16.08
N LYS A 236 -23.08 17.67 16.69
CA LYS A 236 -24.09 18.47 15.98
C LYS A 236 -23.46 19.59 15.16
N ARG A 237 -22.29 20.06 15.57
CA ARG A 237 -21.57 21.16 14.94
C ARG A 237 -20.46 20.70 14.01
N LEU A 238 -20.38 19.40 13.68
CA LEU A 238 -19.32 18.83 12.85
C LEU A 238 -19.10 19.59 11.53
N SER A 239 -20.17 20.11 10.90
CA SER A 239 -20.07 20.90 9.66
C SER A 239 -19.37 22.26 9.80
N TYR A 240 -19.16 22.74 11.02
CA TYR A 240 -18.46 23.99 11.33
C TYR A 240 -17.06 23.75 11.93
N MET A 241 -16.66 22.48 12.04
CA MET A 241 -15.37 22.08 12.60
C MET A 241 -14.38 21.75 11.48
N THR A 242 -13.11 21.56 11.86
CA THR A 242 -12.04 21.09 10.99
C THR A 242 -11.62 19.66 11.37
N ASP A 243 -10.72 19.06 10.59
CA ASP A 243 -10.14 17.76 10.90
C ASP A 243 -9.30 17.73 12.18
N ASP A 244 -9.07 18.88 12.84
CA ASP A 244 -8.38 18.94 14.12
C ASP A 244 -9.18 18.28 15.25
N ILE A 245 -10.50 18.13 15.11
CA ILE A 245 -11.31 17.41 16.11
C ILE A 245 -10.82 15.97 16.31
N LEU A 246 -10.20 15.35 15.29
CA LEU A 246 -9.65 14.01 15.44
C LEU A 246 -8.56 13.95 16.50
N LYS A 247 -7.82 15.04 16.75
CA LYS A 247 -6.75 15.09 17.76
C LYS A 247 -7.26 14.79 19.17
N GLU A 248 -8.53 15.07 19.46
CA GLU A 248 -9.14 14.77 20.75
C GLU A 248 -9.37 13.27 20.96
N PHE A 249 -9.29 12.48 19.88
CA PHE A 249 -9.53 11.04 19.86
C PHE A 249 -8.30 10.24 19.39
N GLU A 250 -7.19 10.92 19.14
CA GLU A 250 -5.92 10.30 18.76
C GLU A 250 -5.23 9.80 20.03
N GLU A 251 -5.01 8.49 20.10
CA GLU A 251 -4.20 7.89 21.17
C GLU A 251 -2.81 7.54 20.64
N TRP A 252 -1.79 7.79 21.45
CA TRP A 252 -0.39 7.61 21.08
C TRP A 252 0.26 6.59 22.02
N SER A 253 1.26 5.86 21.52
CA SER A 253 1.94 4.85 22.35
C SER A 253 2.81 5.44 23.47
N GLN A 254 3.04 6.76 23.47
CA GLN A 254 3.85 7.43 24.49
C GLN A 254 3.02 8.00 25.66
N GLU A 255 1.68 7.84 25.64
CA GLU A 255 0.77 8.25 26.72
C GLU A 255 0.37 7.09 27.65
#